data_AF-A0A517NVG6-F1
#
_entry.id   AF-A0A517NVG6-F1
#
_cell.length_a   1.000
_cell.length_b   1.000
_cell.length_c   1.000
_cell.angle_alpha   90.00
_cell.angle_beta   90.00
_cell.angle_gamma   90.00
#
_symmetry.space_group_name_H-M   'P 1'
#
loop_
_entity.id
_entity.type
_entity.pdbx_description
1 polymer ?
#
loop_
_entity_poly.entity_id
_entity_poly.type
_entity_poly.pdbx_seq_one_letter_code
_entity_poly.pdbx_strand_id
1 'polypeptide(L)'
;MNSQPTTDREDLSPDVGFVAIVFLVIAISTWLLLMPAVPAIAQTTINRFHFRTASFSQWAIQQPIPAMYNLANRFQVTQRSADGSDQVLASGMVNHFPARKITFANGRYRNLKTRCACDLQVTSSYRGLQQRTQFHIEPQSDGGFVMSRSPVDEVQE
;
A
#
# COMPACT_ATOMS: atom_id res chain seq x y z
N MET A 1 21.53 -65.94 13.35
CA MET A 1 20.97 -64.88 14.22
C MET A 1 20.55 -63.73 13.32
N ASN A 2 19.24 -63.53 13.15
CA ASN A 2 18.68 -62.44 12.35
C ASN A 2 18.66 -61.17 13.20
N SER A 3 19.44 -60.16 12.81
CA SER A 3 19.34 -58.81 13.35
C SER A 3 18.04 -58.18 12.81
N GLN A 4 17.07 -57.91 13.69
CA GLN A 4 15.91 -57.11 13.31
C GLN A 4 16.36 -55.67 13.06
N PRO A 5 15.87 -55.00 11.99
CA PRO A 5 16.10 -53.59 11.80
C PRO A 5 15.29 -52.82 12.85
N THR A 6 15.98 -52.04 13.67
CA THR A 6 15.35 -51.02 14.52
C THR A 6 14.67 -50.03 13.60
N THR A 7 13.34 -50.00 13.65
CA THR A 7 12.55 -48.96 13.01
C THR A 7 12.70 -47.72 13.87
N ASP A 8 13.75 -46.95 13.59
CA ASP A 8 13.86 -45.59 14.09
C ASP A 8 12.66 -44.82 13.52
N ARG A 9 11.60 -44.72 14.33
CA ARG A 9 10.57 -43.73 14.12
C ARG A 9 11.26 -42.39 14.32
N GLU A 10 11.64 -41.75 13.22
CA GLU A 10 11.93 -40.32 13.24
C GLU A 10 10.72 -39.65 13.90
N ASP A 11 10.91 -39.15 15.13
CA ASP A 11 9.97 -38.24 15.75
C ASP A 11 9.90 -37.02 14.84
N LEU A 12 8.92 -37.03 13.93
CA LEU A 12 8.57 -35.93 13.05
C LEU A 12 8.06 -34.79 13.93
N SER A 13 8.99 -34.01 14.49
CA SER A 13 8.66 -32.78 15.17
C SER A 13 7.88 -31.89 14.19
N PRO A 14 6.71 -31.37 14.59
CA PRO A 14 5.91 -30.57 13.68
C PRO A 14 6.71 -29.38 13.18
N ASP A 15 6.74 -29.19 11.87
CA ASP A 15 7.36 -28.02 11.24
C ASP A 15 6.55 -26.77 11.60
N VAL A 16 6.95 -26.11 12.68
CA VAL A 16 6.32 -24.89 13.20
C VAL A 16 6.32 -23.79 12.14
N GLY A 17 7.35 -23.73 11.29
CA GLY A 17 7.44 -22.76 10.20
C GLY A 17 6.36 -23.00 9.15
N PHE A 18 6.20 -24.24 8.72
CA PHE A 18 5.14 -24.64 7.80
C PHE A 18 3.75 -24.35 8.39
N VAL A 19 3.51 -24.73 9.65
CA VAL A 19 2.24 -24.44 10.33
C VAL A 19 1.96 -22.95 10.37
N ALA A 20 2.95 -22.11 10.69
CA ALA A 20 2.79 -20.65 10.70
C ALA A 20 2.44 -20.08 9.31
N ILE A 21 3.07 -20.58 8.24
CA ILE A 21 2.75 -20.19 6.86
C ILE A 21 1.31 -20.58 6.52
N VAL A 22 0.88 -21.79 6.85
CA VAL A 22 -0.50 -22.25 6.61
C VAL A 22 -1.51 -21.36 7.33
N PHE A 23 -1.27 -21.03 8.60
CA PHE A 23 -2.12 -20.09 9.35
C PHE A 23 -2.18 -18.71 8.68
N LEU A 24 -1.04 -18.19 8.22
CA LEU A 24 -1.00 -16.91 7.51
C LEU A 24 -1.80 -16.94 6.20
N VAL A 25 -1.69 -18.02 5.42
CA VAL A 25 -2.46 -18.20 4.17
C VAL A 25 -3.96 -18.26 4.46
N ILE A 26 -4.38 -18.98 5.50
CA ILE A 26 -5.78 -19.04 5.93
C ILE A 26 -6.26 -17.64 6.32
N ALA A 27 -5.49 -16.91 7.15
CA ALA A 27 -5.86 -15.57 7.59
C ALA A 27 -6.01 -14.57 6.42
N ILE A 28 -5.07 -14.57 5.46
CA ILE A 28 -5.13 -13.72 4.27
C ILE A 28 -6.33 -14.13 3.40
N SER A 29 -6.54 -15.42 3.18
CA SER A 29 -7.68 -15.93 2.40
C SER A 29 -9.02 -15.50 3.01
N THR A 30 -9.19 -15.66 4.33
CA THR A 30 -10.37 -15.21 5.05
C THR A 30 -10.56 -13.69 4.92
N TRP A 31 -9.48 -12.90 5.06
CA TRP A 31 -9.56 -11.44 4.87
C TRP A 31 -10.08 -11.07 3.47
N LEU A 32 -9.55 -11.71 2.42
CA LEU A 32 -9.96 -11.46 1.04
C LEU A 32 -11.41 -11.86 0.77
N LEU A 33 -11.88 -12.97 1.37
CA LEU A 33 -13.28 -13.40 1.28
C LEU A 33 -14.24 -12.47 2.03
N LEU A 34 -13.79 -11.85 3.12
CA LEU A 34 -14.59 -10.88 3.88
C LEU A 34 -14.64 -9.50 3.22
N MET A 35 -13.60 -9.09 2.49
CA MET A 35 -13.52 -7.78 1.82
C MET A 35 -14.78 -7.39 1.01
N PRO A 36 -15.39 -8.25 0.18
CA PRO A 36 -16.61 -7.90 -0.56
C PRO A 36 -17.87 -7.75 0.30
N ALA A 37 -17.91 -8.35 1.49
CA ALA A 37 -19.11 -8.45 2.33
C ALA A 37 -19.06 -7.56 3.58
N VAL A 38 -17.86 -7.17 4.03
CA VAL A 38 -17.64 -6.41 5.26
C VAL A 38 -17.01 -5.06 4.91
N PRO A 39 -17.78 -3.96 4.88
CA PRO A 39 -17.28 -2.63 4.50
C PRO A 39 -16.08 -2.16 5.33
N ALA A 40 -16.03 -2.50 6.62
CA ALA A 40 -14.91 -2.14 7.49
C ALA A 40 -13.58 -2.78 7.04
N ILE A 41 -13.62 -4.04 6.54
CA ILE A 41 -12.44 -4.73 6.00
C ILE A 41 -11.98 -4.06 4.70
N ALA A 42 -12.92 -3.73 3.81
CA ALA A 42 -12.62 -3.00 2.58
C ALA A 42 -12.02 -1.62 2.88
N GLN A 43 -12.62 -0.85 3.79
CA GLN A 43 -12.13 0.47 4.19
C GLN A 43 -10.73 0.39 4.81
N THR A 44 -10.49 -0.59 5.70
CA THR A 44 -9.16 -0.83 6.29
C THR A 44 -8.13 -1.13 5.21
N THR A 45 -8.50 -1.98 4.24
CA THR A 45 -7.65 -2.33 3.08
C THR A 45 -7.37 -1.13 2.18
N ILE A 46 -8.32 -0.20 2.02
CA ILE A 46 -8.11 1.05 1.28
C ILE A 46 -7.18 1.99 2.08
N ASN A 47 -7.41 2.13 3.39
CA ASN A 47 -6.67 3.05 4.25
C ASN A 47 -5.16 2.83 4.23
N ARG A 48 -4.68 1.61 4.02
CA ARG A 48 -3.24 1.32 3.89
C ARG A 48 -2.58 2.03 2.69
N PHE A 49 -3.31 2.24 1.59
CA PHE A 49 -2.79 2.93 0.40
C PHE A 49 -2.72 4.45 0.58
N HIS A 50 -3.45 4.97 1.56
CA HIS A 50 -3.58 6.39 1.87
C HIS A 50 -2.85 6.80 3.16
N PHE A 51 -2.10 5.88 3.78
CA PHE A 51 -1.48 6.08 5.10
C PHE A 51 -2.47 6.59 6.16
N ARG A 52 -3.71 6.07 6.15
CA ARG A 52 -4.79 6.39 7.10
C ARG A 52 -5.04 5.29 8.14
N THR A 53 -4.07 4.41 8.35
CA THR A 53 -4.10 3.41 9.43
C THR A 53 -3.77 4.06 10.77
N ALA A 54 -4.35 3.58 11.87
CA ALA A 54 -4.17 4.22 13.18
C ALA A 54 -2.74 4.04 13.75
N SER A 55 -2.01 3.03 13.29
CA SER A 55 -0.60 2.82 13.65
C SER A 55 0.20 2.15 12.54
N PHE A 56 1.53 2.22 12.66
CA PHE A 56 2.44 1.49 11.77
C PHE A 56 2.23 -0.02 11.84
N SER A 57 2.02 -0.60 13.03
CA SER A 57 1.82 -2.04 13.18
C SER A 57 0.58 -2.52 12.44
N GLN A 58 -0.53 -1.77 12.51
CA GLN A 58 -1.73 -2.06 11.73
C GLN A 58 -1.50 -1.97 10.23
N TRP A 59 -0.66 -1.03 9.78
CA TRP A 59 -0.27 -0.92 8.38
C TRP A 59 0.62 -2.09 7.93
N ALA A 60 1.56 -2.52 8.78
CA ALA A 60 2.54 -3.55 8.49
C ALA A 60 1.89 -4.94 8.38
N ILE A 61 0.96 -5.28 9.28
CA ILE A 61 0.23 -6.56 9.24
C ILE A 61 -0.57 -6.74 7.95
N GLN A 62 -0.92 -5.64 7.27
CA GLN A 62 -1.64 -5.69 6.00
C GLN A 62 -0.74 -5.85 4.78
N GLN A 63 0.59 -5.79 4.90
CA GLN A 63 1.50 -5.91 3.75
C GLN A 63 1.46 -7.28 3.04
N PRO A 64 1.27 -8.41 3.75
CA PRO A 64 1.10 -9.71 3.11
C PRO A 64 -0.18 -9.83 2.27
N ILE A 65 -1.20 -9.00 2.54
CA ILE A 65 -2.45 -9.00 1.77
C ILE A 65 -2.13 -8.42 0.38
N PRO A 66 -2.36 -9.13 -0.72
CA PRO A 66 -2.04 -8.63 -2.05
C PRO A 66 -2.66 -7.25 -2.31
N ALA A 67 -1.92 -6.36 -2.95
CA ALA A 67 -2.48 -5.15 -3.54
C ALA A 67 -3.28 -5.57 -4.78
N MET A 68 -4.52 -6.02 -4.56
CA MET A 68 -5.34 -6.67 -5.59
C MET A 68 -5.64 -5.77 -6.79
N TYR A 69 -5.80 -6.38 -7.97
CA TYR A 69 -6.28 -5.74 -9.20
C TYR A 69 -7.70 -5.17 -9.11
N ASN A 70 -8.49 -5.62 -8.12
CA ASN A 70 -9.87 -5.12 -7.93
C ASN A 70 -9.92 -3.73 -7.29
N LEU A 71 -8.80 -3.22 -6.75
CA LEU A 71 -8.69 -1.86 -6.25
C LEU A 71 -8.18 -0.97 -7.37
N ALA A 72 -9.03 -0.06 -7.83
CA ALA A 72 -8.63 0.91 -8.83
C ALA A 72 -7.88 2.07 -8.16
N ASN A 73 -6.58 1.87 -7.94
CA ASN A 73 -5.72 2.94 -7.45
C ASN A 73 -5.25 3.81 -8.62
N ARG A 74 -5.53 5.11 -8.51
CA ARG A 74 -5.13 6.16 -9.43
C ARG A 74 -4.22 7.13 -8.70
N PHE A 75 -3.27 7.68 -9.44
CA PHE A 75 -2.42 8.75 -8.94
C PHE A 75 -2.37 9.88 -9.95
N GLN A 76 -2.15 11.08 -9.44
CA GLN A 76 -1.83 12.27 -10.22
C GLN A 76 -0.78 13.05 -9.45
N VAL A 77 0.28 13.45 -10.15
CA VAL A 77 1.33 14.32 -9.62
C VAL A 77 1.19 15.66 -10.31
N THR A 78 0.99 16.71 -9.54
CA THR A 78 0.89 18.09 -10.03
C THR A 78 2.00 18.93 -9.44
N GLN A 79 2.50 19.87 -10.22
CA GLN A 79 3.47 20.86 -9.78
C GLN A 79 2.97 22.22 -10.18
N ARG A 80 3.04 23.18 -9.25
CA ARG A 80 2.67 24.55 -9.53
C ARG A 80 3.78 25.22 -10.34
N SER A 81 3.43 25.70 -11.52
CA SER A 81 4.29 26.45 -12.42
C SER A 81 4.48 27.88 -11.93
N ALA A 82 5.52 28.55 -12.44
CA ALA A 82 5.84 29.94 -12.08
C ALA A 82 4.75 30.95 -12.49
N ASP A 83 3.95 30.62 -13.50
CA ASP A 83 2.78 31.40 -13.94
C ASP A 83 1.55 31.18 -13.05
N GLY A 84 1.66 30.35 -12.01
CA GLY A 84 0.59 30.03 -11.07
C GLY A 84 -0.32 28.88 -11.52
N SER A 85 -0.13 28.31 -12.72
CA SER A 85 -0.90 27.16 -13.23
C SER A 85 -0.43 25.83 -12.65
N ASP A 86 -1.33 24.85 -12.54
CA ASP A 86 -0.97 23.50 -12.12
C ASP A 86 -0.60 22.63 -13.33
N GLN A 87 0.65 22.20 -13.39
CA GLN A 87 1.13 21.29 -14.41
C GLN A 87 1.04 19.84 -13.92
N VAL A 88 0.36 18.98 -14.68
CA VAL A 88 0.33 17.54 -14.40
C VAL A 88 1.63 16.91 -14.88
N LEU A 89 2.49 16.49 -13.95
CA LEU A 89 3.77 15.84 -14.24
C LEU A 89 3.58 14.36 -14.62
N ALA A 90 2.63 13.68 -13.99
CA ALA A 90 2.31 12.30 -14.26
C ALA A 90 0.92 11.93 -13.74
N SER A 91 0.21 11.05 -14.44
CA SER A 91 -1.02 10.45 -13.93
C SER A 91 -1.17 9.02 -14.44
N GLY A 92 -2.04 8.24 -13.79
CA GLY A 92 -2.39 6.92 -14.28
C GLY A 92 -2.92 5.99 -13.21
N MET A 93 -3.12 4.73 -13.59
CA MET A 93 -3.46 3.63 -12.68
C MET A 93 -2.20 2.92 -12.19
N VAL A 94 -2.28 2.34 -11.00
CA VAL A 94 -1.19 1.57 -10.42
C VAL A 94 -1.73 0.40 -9.61
N ASN A 95 -1.25 -0.81 -9.89
CA ASN A 95 -1.68 -2.03 -9.19
C ASN A 95 -0.98 -2.23 -7.84
N HIS A 96 -0.31 -1.18 -7.34
CA HIS A 96 0.54 -1.19 -6.15
C HIS A 96 0.28 0.09 -5.34
N PHE A 97 1.03 0.29 -4.27
CA PHE A 97 0.99 1.51 -3.46
C PHE A 97 1.28 2.78 -4.30
N PRO A 98 0.32 3.70 -4.44
CA PRO A 98 0.48 4.92 -5.24
C PRO A 98 1.63 5.81 -4.80
N ALA A 99 1.88 5.88 -3.49
CA ALA A 99 3.01 6.62 -2.91
C ALA A 99 4.37 6.17 -3.45
N ARG A 100 4.50 4.93 -3.98
CA ARG A 100 5.72 4.46 -4.64
C ARG A 100 6.09 5.32 -5.85
N LYS A 101 5.17 6.08 -6.44
CA LYS A 101 5.49 7.01 -7.54
C LYS A 101 6.35 8.19 -7.12
N ILE A 102 6.47 8.45 -5.82
CA ILE A 102 7.25 9.54 -5.23
C ILE A 102 8.39 8.98 -4.37
N THR A 103 8.19 7.86 -3.67
CA THR A 103 9.19 7.31 -2.73
C THR A 103 10.23 6.39 -3.37
N PHE A 104 9.84 5.58 -4.36
CA PHE A 104 10.71 4.55 -4.96
C PHE A 104 10.60 4.53 -6.51
N ALA A 105 11.45 3.73 -7.17
CA ALA A 105 11.44 3.50 -8.63
C ALA A 105 11.69 4.75 -9.52
N ASN A 106 11.59 4.55 -10.84
CA ASN A 106 11.79 5.57 -11.88
C ASN A 106 10.84 6.79 -11.72
N GLY A 107 9.72 6.62 -11.01
CA GLY A 107 8.77 7.70 -10.72
C GLY A 107 9.39 8.80 -9.86
N ARG A 108 10.16 8.44 -8.83
CA ARG A 108 10.85 9.41 -7.97
C ARG A 108 11.77 10.31 -8.78
N TYR A 109 12.64 9.72 -9.60
CA TYR A 109 13.53 10.49 -10.47
C TYR A 109 12.74 11.39 -11.43
N ARG A 110 11.74 10.83 -12.14
CA ARG A 110 10.97 11.60 -13.13
C ARG A 110 10.22 12.78 -12.53
N ASN A 111 9.59 12.57 -11.37
CA ASN A 111 8.66 13.53 -10.77
C ASN A 111 9.37 14.52 -9.83
N LEU A 112 10.50 14.15 -9.23
CA LEU A 112 11.19 14.97 -8.22
C LEU A 112 12.58 15.46 -8.66
N LYS A 113 13.05 15.16 -9.88
CA LYS A 113 14.38 15.60 -10.38
C LYS A 113 14.59 17.12 -10.29
N THR A 114 13.54 17.91 -10.46
CA THR A 114 13.61 19.38 -10.45
C THR A 114 13.79 19.93 -9.04
N ARG A 115 13.61 19.11 -8.00
CA ARG A 115 13.65 19.51 -6.59
C ARG A 115 12.71 20.67 -6.26
N CYS A 116 11.62 20.83 -7.00
CA CYS A 116 10.56 21.76 -6.63
C CYS A 116 9.44 21.00 -5.91
N ALA A 117 8.64 21.72 -5.13
CA ALA A 117 7.47 21.15 -4.47
C ALA A 117 6.48 20.61 -5.50
N CYS A 118 5.73 19.58 -5.10
CA CYS A 118 4.65 19.01 -5.91
C CYS A 118 3.59 18.37 -5.02
N ASP A 119 2.42 18.14 -5.59
CA ASP A 119 1.33 17.43 -4.94
C ASP A 119 1.16 16.04 -5.57
N LEU A 120 0.94 15.04 -4.73
CA LEU A 120 0.49 13.71 -5.13
C LEU A 120 -0.96 13.54 -4.68
N GLN A 121 -1.87 13.48 -5.64
CA GLN A 121 -3.22 13.02 -5.40
C GLN A 121 -3.30 11.51 -5.60
N VAL A 122 -3.87 10.81 -4.62
CA VAL A 122 -4.16 9.39 -4.65
C VAL A 122 -5.66 9.19 -4.56
N THR A 123 -6.22 8.43 -5.49
CA THR A 123 -7.63 8.01 -5.44
C THR A 123 -7.68 6.48 -5.51
N SER A 124 -8.34 5.85 -4.55
CA SER A 124 -8.60 4.41 -4.56
C SER A 124 -10.09 4.18 -4.58
N SER A 125 -10.55 3.28 -5.44
CA SER A 125 -11.95 2.84 -5.45
C SER A 125 -12.10 1.33 -5.42
N TYR A 126 -13.16 0.87 -4.75
CA TYR A 126 -13.54 -0.53 -4.62
C TYR A 126 -15.03 -0.65 -4.29
N ARG A 127 -15.82 -1.29 -5.17
CA ARG A 127 -17.25 -1.60 -4.94
C ARG A 127 -18.07 -0.43 -4.37
N GLY A 128 -18.00 0.73 -5.00
CA GLY A 128 -18.71 1.94 -4.57
C GLY A 128 -18.03 2.75 -3.46
N LEU A 129 -17.06 2.17 -2.73
CA LEU A 129 -16.19 2.93 -1.85
C LEU A 129 -15.17 3.70 -2.68
N GLN A 130 -15.00 4.97 -2.37
CA GLN A 130 -13.97 5.81 -2.95
C GLN A 130 -13.28 6.60 -1.84
N GLN A 131 -11.95 6.61 -1.88
CA GLN A 131 -11.15 7.45 -1.01
C GLN A 131 -10.19 8.28 -1.85
N ARG A 132 -10.09 9.57 -1.52
CA ARG A 132 -9.10 10.49 -2.07
C ARG A 132 -8.19 10.99 -0.97
N THR A 133 -6.92 11.17 -1.28
CA THR A 133 -5.95 11.82 -0.39
C THR A 133 -4.98 12.62 -1.21
N GLN A 134 -4.69 13.84 -0.77
CA GLN A 134 -3.65 14.67 -1.33
C GLN A 134 -2.46 14.69 -0.38
N PHE A 135 -1.27 14.55 -0.94
CA PHE A 135 -0.02 14.69 -0.23
C PHE A 135 0.75 15.85 -0.83
N HIS A 136 1.25 16.74 0.01
CA HIS A 136 2.19 17.78 -0.38
C HIS A 136 3.62 17.26 -0.19
N ILE A 137 4.47 17.47 -1.18
CA ILE A 137 5.84 16.98 -1.20
C ILE A 137 6.78 18.17 -1.32
N GLU A 138 7.58 18.40 -0.28
CA GLU A 138 8.51 19.52 -0.20
C GLU A 138 9.95 19.03 -0.23
N PRO A 139 10.83 19.66 -1.03
CA PRO A 139 12.26 19.38 -1.00
C PRO A 139 12.87 19.84 0.33
N GLN A 140 13.84 19.08 0.85
CA GLN A 140 14.65 19.45 2.00
C GLN A 140 16.05 19.91 1.57
N SER A 141 16.71 20.67 2.46
CA SER A 141 18.07 21.20 2.23
C SER A 141 19.14 20.11 2.09
N ASP A 142 18.92 18.95 2.70
CA ASP A 142 19.79 17.77 2.62
C ASP A 142 19.62 16.96 1.32
N GLY A 143 18.71 17.40 0.43
CA GLY A 143 18.35 16.69 -0.80
C GLY A 143 17.28 15.60 -0.62
N GLY A 144 16.74 15.46 0.59
CA GLY A 144 15.56 14.66 0.90
C GLY A 144 14.26 15.35 0.49
N PHE A 145 13.14 14.70 0.83
CA PHE A 145 11.80 15.24 0.65
C PHE A 145 10.95 14.92 1.86
N VAL A 146 10.13 15.86 2.31
CA VAL A 146 9.02 15.60 3.24
C VAL A 146 7.77 15.37 2.44
N MET A 147 7.01 14.34 2.80
CA MET A 147 5.66 14.14 2.31
C MET A 147 4.69 14.32 3.47
N SER A 148 3.90 15.39 3.43
CA SER A 148 2.83 15.66 4.39
C SER A 148 1.49 15.37 3.73
N ARG A 149 0.53 14.84 4.49
CA ARG A 149 -0.84 14.68 3.99
C ARG A 149 -1.56 16.00 4.18
N SER A 150 -2.14 16.55 3.11
CA SER A 150 -3.00 17.72 3.23
C SER A 150 -4.22 17.35 4.08
N PRO A 151 -4.64 18.19 5.05
CA PRO A 151 -5.96 18.06 5.64
C PRO A 151 -6.96 18.13 4.49
N VAL A 152 -7.69 17.04 4.25
CA VAL A 152 -8.66 17.00 3.17
C VAL A 152 -9.83 17.87 3.61
N ASP A 153 -10.07 18.99 2.92
CA ASP A 153 -11.37 19.63 2.92
C ASP A 153 -12.39 18.59 2.45
N GLU A 154 -13.43 18.36 3.27
CA GLU A 154 -14.54 17.50 2.93
C GLU A 154 -15.04 17.87 1.53
N VAL A 155 -14.90 16.95 0.57
CA VAL A 155 -15.56 17.09 -0.72
C VAL A 155 -17.06 16.98 -0.41
N GLN A 156 -17.75 18.12 -0.41
CA GLN A 156 -19.21 18.18 -0.43
C GLN A 156 -19.71 17.39 -1.65
N GLU A 157 -20.73 16.58 -1.42
CA GLU A 157 -21.44 15.73 -2.39
C GLU A 157 -21.88 16.48 -3.65
#